data_AF-A0A7Y5NCB9-F1
#
_entry.id   AF-A0A7Y5NCB9-F1
#
_cell.length_a   1.000
_cell.length_b   1.000
_cell.length_c   1.000
_cell.angle_alpha   90.00
_cell.angle_beta   90.00
_cell.angle_gamma   90.00
#
_symmetry.space_group_name_H-M   'P 1'
#
loop_
_entity.id
_entity.type
_entity.pdbx_description
1 polymer ?
#
loop_
_entity_poly.entity_id
_entity_poly.type
_entity_poly.pdbx_seq_one_letter_code
_entity_poly.pdbx_strand_id
1 'polypeptide(L)' 'KVFALLPARETLGMDLTISCQLLPEASTAAIVVHHPEAKYYVVREDATAGARG' A
#
# COMPACT_ATOMS: atom_id res chain seq x y z
N LYS A 1 0.87 6.25 6.67
CA LYS A 1 -0.31 6.77 7.42
C LYS A 1 -1.51 5.80 7.41
N VAL A 2 -1.74 5.00 6.37
CA VAL A 2 -2.86 4.01 6.33
C VAL A 2 -2.73 2.88 7.36
N PHE A 3 -1.52 2.34 7.57
CA PHE A 3 -1.30 1.23 8.50
C PHE A 3 -1.68 1.59 9.95
N ALA A 4 -1.55 2.86 10.35
CA ALA A 4 -1.93 3.35 11.69
C ALA A 4 -3.45 3.38 11.93
N LEU A 5 -4.27 3.19 10.89
CA LEU A 5 -5.72 3.10 11.02
C LEU A 5 -6.17 1.71 11.52
N LEU A 6 -5.29 0.71 11.42
CA LEU A 6 -5.55 -0.66 11.81
C LEU A 6 -4.83 -0.96 13.13
N PRO A 7 -5.44 -1.66 14.10
CA PRO A 7 -4.76 -2.12 15.31
C PRO A 7 -3.88 -3.35 15.02
N ALA A 8 -3.13 -3.35 13.91
CA ALA A 8 -2.45 -4.52 13.36
C ALA A 8 -1.35 -5.05 14.28
N ARG A 9 -0.71 -4.18 15.07
CA ARG A 9 0.33 -4.57 16.02
C ARG A 9 -0.25 -5.31 17.23
N GLU A 10 -1.32 -4.77 17.80
CA GLU A 10 -1.92 -5.31 19.03
C GLU A 10 -2.77 -6.54 18.74
N THR A 11 -3.46 -6.56 17.60
CA THR A 11 -4.43 -7.63 17.25
C THR A 11 -3.82 -8.74 16.40
N LEU A 12 -2.81 -8.45 15.58
CA LEU A 12 -2.23 -9.40 14.62
C LEU A 12 -0.72 -9.61 14.85
N GLY A 13 -0.09 -8.87 15.78
CA GLY A 13 1.36 -8.97 16.01
C GLY A 13 2.20 -8.49 14.82
N MET A 14 1.63 -7.66 13.95
CA MET A 14 2.26 -7.18 12.72
C MET A 14 2.88 -5.79 12.87
N ASP A 15 3.96 -5.51 12.17
CA ASP A 15 4.61 -4.20 12.15
C ASP A 15 5.09 -3.79 10.75
N LEU A 16 5.52 -2.53 10.61
CA LEU A 16 6.06 -1.98 9.37
C LEU A 16 7.50 -1.48 9.61
N THR A 17 8.45 -1.89 8.76
CA THR A 17 9.82 -1.37 8.83
C THR A 17 9.91 0.08 8.34
N ILE A 18 11.07 0.74 8.53
CA ILE A 18 11.34 2.06 7.96
C ILE A 18 11.22 2.09 6.42
N SER A 19 11.41 0.94 5.78
CA SER A 19 11.30 0.75 4.32
C SER A 19 9.91 0.29 3.90
N CYS A 20 8.92 0.39 4.78
CA CYS A 20 7.53 0.01 4.56
C CYS A 20 7.29 -1.48 4.24
N GLN A 21 8.15 -2.37 4.73
CA GLN A 21 7.96 -3.82 4.61
C GLN A 21 7.13 -4.34 5.79
N LEU A 22 6.31 -5.36 5.55
CA LEU A 22 5.54 -6.02 6.60
C LEU A 22 6.44 -6.98 7.40
N LEU A 23 6.24 -7.00 8.72
CA LEU A 23 6.77 -8.02 9.61
C LEU A 23 5.61 -8.72 10.32
N PRO A 24 5.56 -10.07 10.36
CA PRO A 24 6.47 -11.01 9.69
C PRO A 24 6.42 -10.91 8.16
N GLU A 25 7.48 -11.35 7.47
CA GLU A 25 7.60 -11.23 6.01
C GLU A 25 6.56 -12.07 5.26
N ALA A 26 6.09 -13.16 5.86
CA ALA A 26 5.01 -14.00 5.33
C ALA A 26 3.61 -13.39 5.56
N SER A 27 3.50 -12.06 5.57
CA SER A 27 2.24 -11.34 5.74
C SER A 27 1.75 -10.76 4.42
N THR A 28 0.43 -10.66 4.27
CA THR A 28 -0.20 -10.00 3.12
C THR A 28 -1.12 -8.89 3.62
N ALA A 29 -1.02 -7.70 3.02
CA ALA A 29 -1.95 -6.59 3.26
C ALA A 29 -2.65 -6.21 1.94
N ALA A 30 -3.92 -5.85 2.02
CA ALA A 30 -4.72 -5.45 0.87
C ALA A 30 -5.68 -4.31 1.24
N ILE A 31 -6.08 -3.52 0.25
CA ILE A 31 -7.14 -2.51 0.39
C ILE A 31 -8.39 -3.07 -0.29
N VAL A 32 -9.52 -3.04 0.41
CA VAL A 32 -10.80 -3.51 -0.12
C VAL A 32 -11.62 -2.33 -0.63
N VAL A 33 -12.05 -2.39 -1.88
CA VAL A 33 -12.89 -1.36 -2.53
C VAL A 33 -14.15 -2.02 -3.06
N HIS A 34 -15.31 -1.56 -2.59
CA HIS A 34 -16.61 -2.19 -2.90
C HIS A 34 -17.29 -1.69 -4.18
N HIS A 35 -16.69 -0.77 -4.93
CA HIS A 35 -17.32 -0.22 -6.13
C HIS A 35 -17.42 -1.30 -7.23
N PRO A 36 -18.60 -1.48 -7.89
CA PRO A 36 -18.80 -2.56 -8.86
C PRO A 36 -17.88 -2.47 -10.08
N GLU A 37 -17.41 -1.27 -10.41
CA GLU A 37 -16.50 -1.05 -11.53
C GLU A 37 -15.02 -0.96 -11.09
N ALA A 38 -14.69 -1.24 -9.83
CA ALA A 38 -13.30 -1.20 -9.36
C ALA A 38 -12.45 -2.26 -10.10
N LYS A 39 -11.33 -1.81 -10.69
CA LYS A 39 -10.41 -2.65 -11.44
C LYS A 39 -8.97 -2.24 -11.14
N TYR A 40 -8.08 -3.23 -11.10
CA TYR A 40 -6.63 -2.97 -11.02
C TYR A 40 -6.16 -2.31 -12.33
N TYR A 41 -5.29 -1.31 -12.20
CA TYR A 41 -4.62 -0.66 -13.32
C TYR A 41 -3.19 -0.30 -12.92
N VAL A 42 -2.33 -0.08 -13.90
CA VAL A 42 -0.95 0.35 -13.67
C VAL A 42 -0.89 1.86 -13.80
N VAL A 43 -0.41 2.53 -12.75
CA VAL A 43 -0.06 3.96 -12.81
C VAL A 43 1.30 4.06 -13.50
N ARG A 44 1.37 4.82 -14.59
CA ARG A 44 2.64 5.21 -15.22
C ARG A 44 2.90 6.68 -14.92
N GLU A 45 4.16 7.04 -14.74
CA GLU A 45 4.55 8.44 -14.73
C GLU A 45 4.32 9.05 -16.11
N ASP A 46 3.90 10.31 -16.15
CA ASP A 46 3.76 11.06 -17.38
C ASP A 46 5.16 11.36 -17.94
N ALA A 47 5.47 10.78 -19.11
CA ALA A 47 6.76 10.95 -19.78
C ALA A 47 7.07 12.43 -20.13
N THR A 48 6.07 13.32 -20.10
CA THR A 48 6.24 14.75 -20.42
C THR A 48 6.73 15.59 -19.24
N ALA A 49 6.73 15.05 -18.01
CA ALA A 49 7.16 15.78 -16.81
C ALA A 49 8.70 15.96 -16.71
N GLY A 50 9.50 15.18 -17.45
CA GLY A 50 10.96 15.23 -17.43
C GLY A 50 11.63 16.04 -18.55
N ALA A 51 10.86 16.60 -19.50
CA ALA A 51 11.40 17.24 -20.71
C ALA A 51 11.47 18.79 -20.63
N ARG A 52 11.29 19.37 -19.45
CA ARG A 52 11.51 20.81 -19.21
C ARG A 52 12.68 20.99 -18.23
N GLY A 53 13.89 20.86 -18.76
CA GLY A 53 15.16 21.21 -18.12
C GLY A 53 16.05 21.87 -19.14
#